data_AF-A0A380C0F4-F1
#
_entry.id   AF-A0A380C0F4-F1
#
_cell.length_a   1.000
_cell.length_b   1.000
_cell.length_c   1.000
_cell.angle_alpha   90.00
_cell.angle_beta   90.00
_cell.angle_gamma   90.00
#
_symmetry.space_group_name_H-M   'P 1'
#
loop_
_entity.id
_entity.type
_entity.pdbx_description
1 polymer ?
#
loop_
_entity_poly.entity_id
_entity_poly.type
_entity_poly.pdbx_seq_one_letter_code
_entity_poly.pdbx_strand_id
1 'polypeptide(L)'
;MSYVDPSTVISPKTSVSAVRVLEDKQEGSFSIARIRYDNEDVIACRWNGSDSEPSGHPNSRGIPTWFIIPTEIENDILQGVIKRAETDRSFILQELVALKKELSDFKHTGAGTHITIYQLKKIRSLTDANLLVELVRTDNDLKKLKVDVFDMDNKGTRTKDPISLLGEKLHLSLVRQID
;
A
#
# COMPACT_ATOMS: atom_id res chain seq x y z
N MET A 1 8.04 -20.83 14.50
CA MET A 1 7.86 -19.41 14.18
C MET A 1 6.41 -19.08 14.34
N SER A 2 6.11 -18.24 15.31
CA SER A 2 4.76 -17.82 15.66
C SER A 2 4.35 -16.49 14.99
N TYR A 3 5.19 -16.00 14.07
CA TYR A 3 5.00 -14.75 13.34
C TYR A 3 3.65 -14.71 12.60
N VAL A 4 2.81 -13.74 12.98
CA VAL A 4 1.56 -13.46 12.28
C VAL A 4 1.83 -12.45 11.19
N ASP A 5 1.64 -12.86 9.92
CA ASP A 5 1.72 -11.96 8.77
C ASP A 5 0.79 -10.76 8.97
N PRO A 6 1.33 -9.53 9.06
CA PRO A 6 0.55 -8.32 9.27
C PRO A 6 -0.56 -8.13 8.24
N SER A 7 -0.37 -8.57 6.99
CA SER A 7 -1.39 -8.45 5.93
C SER A 7 -2.66 -9.26 6.22
N THR A 8 -2.56 -10.28 7.08
CA THR A 8 -3.68 -11.17 7.46
C THR A 8 -4.43 -10.70 8.71
N VAL A 9 -3.97 -9.62 9.35
CA VAL A 9 -4.51 -9.13 10.62
C VAL A 9 -5.73 -8.27 10.35
N ILE A 10 -6.89 -8.92 10.37
CA ILE A 10 -8.18 -8.32 10.01
C ILE A 10 -9.10 -8.12 11.21
N SER A 11 -8.59 -8.19 12.43
CA SER A 11 -9.43 -8.03 13.64
C SER A 11 -9.50 -6.57 14.08
N PRO A 12 -10.66 -6.12 14.60
CA PRO A 12 -11.96 -6.80 14.57
C PRO A 12 -12.53 -6.86 13.15
N LYS A 13 -13.01 -8.05 12.73
CA LYS A 13 -13.45 -8.34 11.34
C LYS A 13 -14.59 -7.47 10.83
N THR A 14 -15.34 -6.86 11.73
CA THR A 14 -16.45 -5.95 11.41
C THR A 14 -15.95 -4.55 11.00
N SER A 15 -14.77 -4.16 11.44
CA SER A 15 -14.24 -2.81 11.26
C SER A 15 -13.03 -2.80 10.34
N VAL A 16 -12.14 -3.79 10.45
CA VAL A 16 -10.88 -3.83 9.69
C VAL A 16 -11.05 -4.60 8.38
N SER A 17 -10.67 -3.96 7.27
CA SER A 17 -10.58 -4.57 5.95
C SER A 17 -9.50 -3.90 5.09
N ALA A 18 -9.23 -4.44 3.89
CA ALA A 18 -8.32 -3.85 2.91
C ALA A 18 -6.92 -3.47 3.48
N VAL A 19 -6.32 -4.39 4.23
CA VAL A 19 -5.03 -4.16 4.92
C VAL A 19 -3.89 -4.08 3.91
N ARG A 20 -3.28 -2.91 3.76
CA ARG A 20 -2.11 -2.66 2.92
C ARG A 20 -0.90 -2.33 3.78
N VAL A 21 -0.08 -3.33 4.05
CA VAL A 21 1.17 -3.15 4.78
C VAL A 21 2.13 -2.32 3.92
N LEU A 22 2.58 -1.19 4.46
CA LEU A 22 3.50 -0.24 3.82
C LEU A 22 4.94 -0.48 4.27
N GLU A 23 5.10 -0.95 5.51
CA GLU A 23 6.36 -1.29 6.13
C GLU A 23 6.13 -2.45 7.10
N ASP A 24 6.99 -3.46 7.01
CA ASP A 24 7.01 -4.59 7.93
C ASP A 24 8.45 -4.91 8.31
N LYS A 25 8.78 -4.66 9.57
CA LYS A 25 10.12 -4.91 10.13
C LYS A 25 10.24 -6.31 10.76
N GLN A 26 9.31 -7.21 10.45
CA GLN A 26 9.31 -8.63 10.83
C GLN A 26 9.10 -8.84 12.34
N GLU A 27 9.30 -10.09 12.78
CA GLU A 27 9.18 -10.51 14.17
C GLU A 27 10.04 -9.66 15.12
N GLY A 28 9.51 -9.41 16.32
CA GLY A 28 10.13 -8.58 17.34
C GLY A 28 10.09 -7.08 17.05
N SER A 29 9.55 -6.67 15.90
CA SER A 29 9.52 -5.28 15.46
C SER A 29 8.09 -4.83 15.11
N PHE A 30 7.94 -3.78 14.30
CA PHE A 30 6.67 -3.16 14.00
C PHE A 30 6.28 -3.27 12.52
N SER A 31 4.98 -3.12 12.29
CA SER A 31 4.39 -2.90 10.97
C SER A 31 3.56 -1.64 10.94
N ILE A 32 3.56 -0.98 9.78
CA ILE A 32 2.69 0.16 9.46
C ILE A 32 1.90 -0.21 8.22
N ALA A 33 0.60 0.03 8.26
CA ALA A 33 -0.32 -0.27 7.19
C ALA A 33 -1.28 0.89 6.94
N ARG A 34 -1.75 1.00 5.70
CA ARG A 34 -3.03 1.66 5.40
C ARG A 34 -4.12 0.61 5.47
N ILE A 35 -5.16 0.85 6.24
CA ILE A 35 -6.29 -0.07 6.39
C ILE A 35 -7.60 0.67 6.20
N ARG A 36 -8.66 -0.06 5.91
CA ARG A 36 -10.03 0.46 6.05
C ARG A 36 -10.55 0.09 7.43
N TYR A 37 -10.83 1.09 8.25
CA TYR A 37 -11.40 0.97 9.59
C TYR A 37 -12.78 1.65 9.62
N ASP A 38 -13.85 0.90 9.88
CA ASP A 38 -15.23 1.41 9.89
C ASP A 38 -15.61 2.24 8.63
N ASN A 39 -15.12 1.76 7.47
CA ASN A 39 -15.26 2.37 6.13
C ASN A 39 -14.36 3.57 5.82
N GLU A 40 -13.55 4.03 6.76
CA GLU A 40 -12.58 5.11 6.54
C GLU A 40 -11.17 4.55 6.27
N ASP A 41 -10.44 5.15 5.33
CA ASP A 41 -9.05 4.78 5.06
C ASP A 41 -8.12 5.51 6.05
N VAL A 42 -7.43 4.75 6.90
CA VAL A 42 -6.58 5.27 7.99
C VAL A 42 -5.20 4.65 7.98
N ILE A 43 -4.22 5.33 8.58
CA ILE A 43 -2.95 4.68 8.93
C ILE A 43 -3.12 3.93 10.24
N ALA A 44 -2.51 2.75 10.31
CA ALA A 44 -2.44 1.99 11.54
C ALA A 44 -1.06 1.37 11.73
N CYS A 45 -0.70 1.11 12.99
CA CYS A 45 0.53 0.44 13.34
C CYS A 45 0.29 -0.71 14.32
N ARG A 46 1.28 -1.60 14.40
CA ARG A 46 1.35 -2.63 15.43
C ARG A 46 2.79 -3.06 15.68
N TRP A 47 3.06 -3.54 16.88
CA TRP A 47 4.18 -4.43 17.15
C TRP A 47 3.79 -5.86 16.78
N ASN A 48 4.67 -6.54 16.04
CA ASN A 48 4.42 -7.82 15.37
C ASN A 48 4.45 -9.03 16.29
N GLY A 49 4.90 -8.86 17.55
CA GLY A 49 5.06 -9.96 18.48
C GLY A 49 6.41 -10.63 18.37
N SER A 50 6.62 -11.63 19.22
CA SER A 50 7.79 -12.51 19.23
C SER A 50 7.36 -13.91 19.65
N ASP A 51 8.27 -14.89 19.63
CA ASP A 51 7.98 -16.23 20.15
C ASP A 51 7.40 -16.26 21.58
N SER A 52 7.71 -15.29 22.45
CA SER A 52 7.10 -15.18 23.79
C SER A 52 5.74 -14.48 23.79
N GLU A 53 5.49 -13.60 22.83
CA GLU A 53 4.25 -12.82 22.69
C GLU A 53 3.79 -12.83 21.22
N PRO A 54 3.29 -13.97 20.71
CA PRO A 54 3.11 -14.19 19.27
C PRO A 54 2.04 -13.29 18.65
N SER A 55 1.05 -12.89 19.44
CA SER A 55 -0.01 -11.99 19.02
C SER A 55 0.45 -10.55 18.86
N GLY A 56 1.60 -10.17 19.40
CA GLY A 56 2.07 -8.79 19.43
C GLY A 56 1.07 -7.81 20.07
N HIS A 57 1.23 -6.53 19.74
CA HIS A 57 0.40 -5.46 20.30
C HIS A 57 0.03 -4.39 19.26
N PRO A 58 -1.19 -3.83 19.32
CA PRO A 58 -2.25 -4.22 20.25
C PRO A 58 -2.83 -5.61 19.93
N ASN A 59 -3.40 -6.25 20.94
CA ASN A 59 -4.22 -7.44 20.77
C ASN A 59 -5.48 -7.36 21.65
N SER A 60 -6.55 -8.03 21.22
CA SER A 60 -7.79 -8.17 21.98
C SER A 60 -8.04 -9.65 22.26
N ARG A 61 -7.97 -10.04 23.52
CA ARG A 61 -8.10 -11.45 23.96
C ARG A 61 -7.12 -12.38 23.22
N GLY A 62 -5.89 -11.93 23.01
CA GLY A 62 -4.86 -12.68 22.28
C GLY A 62 -5.02 -12.66 20.76
N ILE A 63 -6.00 -11.95 20.20
CA ILE A 63 -6.17 -11.79 18.76
C ILE A 63 -5.44 -10.51 18.32
N PRO A 64 -4.48 -10.57 17.38
CA PRO A 64 -3.75 -9.39 16.91
C PRO A 64 -4.70 -8.38 16.29
N THR A 65 -4.49 -7.10 16.57
CA THR A 65 -5.26 -5.98 16.02
C THR A 65 -4.32 -4.81 15.67
N TRP A 66 -4.90 -3.72 15.21
CA TRP A 66 -4.20 -2.50 14.81
C TRP A 66 -4.45 -1.36 15.80
N PHE A 67 -3.43 -0.53 16.03
CA PHE A 67 -3.60 0.78 16.64
C PHE A 67 -3.82 1.80 15.52
N ILE A 68 -4.98 2.46 15.52
CA ILE A 68 -5.30 3.48 14.52
C ILE A 68 -4.53 4.75 14.85
N ILE A 69 -3.76 5.25 13.90
CA ILE A 69 -2.99 6.48 14.03
C ILE A 69 -3.96 7.67 13.92
N PRO A 70 -3.94 8.62 14.87
CA PRO A 70 -4.72 9.85 14.76
C PRO A 70 -4.37 10.65 13.50
N THR A 71 -5.39 11.19 12.82
CA THR A 71 -5.27 11.95 11.57
C THR A 71 -4.25 13.09 11.64
N GLU A 72 -4.09 13.70 12.82
CA GLU A 72 -3.19 14.81 13.10
C GLU A 72 -1.72 14.46 12.92
N ILE A 73 -1.37 13.18 13.07
CA ILE A 73 0.02 12.68 12.97
C ILE A 73 0.21 11.66 11.84
N GLU A 74 -0.83 11.34 11.06
CA GLU A 74 -0.72 10.36 9.97
C GLU A 74 0.38 10.71 8.96
N ASN A 75 0.47 12.00 8.59
CA ASN A 75 1.48 12.44 7.65
C ASN A 75 2.90 12.24 8.20
N ASP A 76 3.12 12.49 9.50
CA ASP A 76 4.43 12.29 10.13
C ASP A 76 4.85 10.82 10.08
N ILE A 77 3.89 9.91 10.33
CA ILE A 77 4.11 8.47 10.23
C ILE A 77 4.45 8.08 8.79
N LEU A 78 3.70 8.57 7.80
CA LEU A 78 3.95 8.30 6.39
C LEU A 78 5.32 8.83 5.92
N GLN A 79 5.68 10.06 6.27
CA GLN A 79 7.01 10.60 5.96
C GLN A 79 8.13 9.77 6.60
N GLY A 80 7.92 9.27 7.82
CA GLY A 80 8.82 8.32 8.47
C GLY A 80 9.01 7.02 7.66
N VAL A 81 7.92 6.44 7.16
CA VAL A 81 7.96 5.23 6.30
C VAL A 81 8.76 5.52 5.03
N ILE A 82 8.48 6.64 4.36
CA ILE A 82 9.15 7.03 3.11
C ILE A 82 10.64 7.25 3.34
N LYS A 83 11.01 8.00 4.38
CA LYS A 83 12.41 8.26 4.73
C LYS A 83 13.20 6.98 5.03
N ARG A 84 12.60 6.01 5.73
CA ARG A 84 13.24 4.70 5.92
C ARG A 84 13.36 3.93 4.61
N ALA A 85 12.33 3.99 3.75
CA ALA A 85 12.35 3.37 2.44
C ALA A 85 13.40 3.99 1.49
N GLU A 86 13.75 5.27 1.62
CA GLU A 86 14.85 5.88 0.86
C GLU A 86 16.20 5.17 1.10
N THR A 87 16.40 4.66 2.31
CA THR A 87 17.62 3.94 2.69
C THR A 87 17.51 2.46 2.35
N ASP A 88 16.42 1.82 2.79
CA ASP A 88 16.29 0.35 2.78
C ASP A 88 15.69 -0.19 1.47
N ARG A 89 14.90 0.63 0.78
CA ARG A 89 14.03 0.24 -0.35
C ARG A 89 14.01 1.30 -1.47
N SER A 90 15.16 1.94 -1.72
CA SER A 90 15.29 3.06 -2.67
C SER A 90 14.80 2.74 -4.08
N PHE A 91 14.81 1.45 -4.47
CA PHE A 91 14.29 0.97 -5.74
C PHE A 91 12.80 1.28 -5.95
N ILE A 92 12.00 1.42 -4.88
CA ILE A 92 10.57 1.80 -4.97
C ILE A 92 10.46 3.24 -5.46
N LEU A 93 11.27 4.16 -4.93
CA LEU A 93 11.29 5.55 -5.35
C LEU A 93 11.82 5.70 -6.78
N GLN A 94 12.81 4.89 -7.15
CA GLN A 94 13.27 4.84 -8.54
C GLN A 94 12.18 4.31 -9.49
N GLU A 95 11.34 3.37 -9.05
CA GLU A 95 10.20 2.88 -9.81
C GLU A 95 9.17 3.99 -10.00
N LEU A 96 8.86 4.76 -8.95
CA LEU A 96 7.99 5.94 -9.03
C LEU A 96 8.51 6.95 -10.07
N VAL A 97 9.81 7.24 -10.07
CA VAL A 97 10.43 8.15 -11.06
C VAL A 97 10.30 7.60 -12.47
N ALA A 98 10.55 6.30 -12.67
CA ALA A 98 10.39 5.66 -13.98
C ALA A 98 8.94 5.70 -14.46
N LEU A 99 7.98 5.45 -13.56
CA LEU A 99 6.56 5.55 -13.83
C LEU A 99 6.16 6.97 -14.24
N LYS A 100 6.57 7.98 -13.48
CA LYS A 100 6.28 9.40 -13.78
C LYS A 100 6.78 9.79 -15.17
N LYS A 101 7.98 9.33 -15.54
CA LYS A 101 8.53 9.55 -16.88
C LYS A 101 7.67 8.90 -17.96
N GLU A 102 7.33 7.62 -17.80
CA GLU A 102 6.53 6.87 -18.77
C GLU A 102 5.14 7.49 -18.98
N LEU A 103 4.49 7.94 -17.89
CA LEU A 103 3.19 8.62 -17.96
C LEU A 103 3.27 10.02 -18.60
N SER A 104 4.38 10.74 -18.39
CA SER A 104 4.60 12.06 -18.98
C SER A 104 4.86 11.99 -20.48
N ASP A 105 5.58 10.96 -20.93
CA ASP A 105 5.87 10.72 -22.35
C ASP A 105 4.64 10.25 -23.13
N PHE A 106 3.60 9.79 -22.42
CA PHE A 106 2.36 9.33 -23.02
C PHE A 106 1.55 10.50 -23.61
N LYS A 107 1.64 10.68 -24.92
CA LYS A 107 0.81 11.62 -25.69
C LYS A 107 -0.54 11.00 -25.98
N HIS A 108 -1.62 11.61 -25.51
CA HIS A 108 -2.97 11.13 -25.76
C HIS A 108 -3.65 11.95 -26.87
N THR A 109 -4.37 11.25 -27.74
CA THR A 109 -5.19 11.84 -28.80
C THR A 109 -6.65 11.40 -28.57
N GLY A 110 -7.35 12.08 -27.67
CA GLY A 110 -8.77 11.81 -27.37
C GLY A 110 -9.18 12.20 -25.96
N ALA A 111 -10.47 12.55 -25.78
CA ALA A 111 -11.09 12.79 -24.48
C ALA A 111 -11.50 11.46 -23.82
N GLY A 112 -11.50 11.41 -22.47
CA GLY A 112 -12.05 10.29 -21.70
C GLY A 112 -11.12 9.72 -20.62
N THR A 113 -11.57 8.63 -19.98
CA THR A 113 -10.80 7.91 -18.95
C THR A 113 -9.91 6.86 -19.60
N HIS A 114 -8.61 6.97 -19.42
CA HIS A 114 -7.64 5.99 -19.90
C HIS A 114 -7.18 5.10 -18.75
N ILE A 115 -7.17 3.79 -18.97
CA ILE A 115 -6.67 2.81 -18.01
C ILE A 115 -5.40 2.20 -18.59
N THR A 116 -4.31 2.26 -17.83
CA THR A 116 -3.01 1.68 -18.20
C THR A 116 -2.60 0.69 -17.13
N ILE A 117 -2.25 -0.53 -17.54
CA ILE A 117 -1.66 -1.53 -16.66
C ILE A 117 -0.14 -1.38 -16.73
N TYR A 118 0.45 -0.90 -15.63
CA TYR A 118 1.89 -0.75 -15.51
C TYR A 118 2.50 -2.01 -14.88
N GLN A 119 3.40 -2.68 -15.59
CA GLN A 119 4.13 -3.82 -15.05
C GLN A 119 5.27 -3.33 -14.16
N LEU A 120 5.25 -3.74 -12.90
CA LEU A 120 6.29 -3.37 -11.94
C LEU A 120 7.58 -4.15 -12.23
N LYS A 121 8.68 -3.43 -12.44
CA LYS A 121 9.97 -3.99 -12.85
C LYS A 121 10.92 -4.20 -11.68
N LYS A 122 10.95 -3.24 -10.74
CA LYS A 122 11.88 -3.27 -9.59
C LYS A 122 11.26 -3.80 -8.29
N ILE A 123 9.93 -3.93 -8.26
CA ILE A 123 9.16 -4.29 -7.06
C ILE A 123 9.25 -5.79 -6.82
N ARG A 124 9.52 -6.18 -5.57
CA ARG A 124 9.89 -7.56 -5.20
C ARG A 124 8.87 -8.24 -4.31
N SER A 125 7.98 -7.48 -3.69
CA SER A 125 7.01 -7.96 -2.73
C SER A 125 5.71 -7.16 -2.79
N LEU A 126 4.65 -7.69 -2.19
CA LEU A 126 3.38 -6.98 -2.04
C LEU A 126 3.55 -5.73 -1.16
N THR A 127 4.37 -5.77 -0.12
CA THR A 127 4.67 -4.63 0.76
C THR A 127 5.33 -3.48 -0.01
N ASP A 128 6.28 -3.79 -0.90
CA ASP A 128 6.90 -2.78 -1.77
C ASP A 128 5.88 -2.17 -2.73
N ALA A 129 5.02 -3.01 -3.29
CA ALA A 129 3.96 -2.60 -4.20
C ALA A 129 2.96 -1.66 -3.50
N ASN A 130 2.54 -2.00 -2.28
CA ASN A 130 1.64 -1.19 -1.47
C ASN A 130 2.23 0.19 -1.17
N LEU A 131 3.52 0.26 -0.84
CA LEU A 131 4.20 1.54 -0.63
C LEU A 131 4.26 2.36 -1.93
N LEU A 132 4.49 1.73 -3.09
CA LEU A 132 4.42 2.43 -4.37
C LEU A 132 3.02 3.00 -4.63
N VAL A 133 1.94 2.28 -4.31
CA VAL A 133 0.57 2.82 -4.44
C VAL A 133 0.40 4.06 -3.58
N GLU A 134 0.86 4.00 -2.32
CA GLU A 134 0.78 5.13 -1.40
C GLU A 134 1.54 6.35 -1.94
N LEU A 135 2.73 6.13 -2.48
CA LEU A 135 3.52 7.18 -3.14
C LEU A 135 2.80 7.77 -4.35
N VAL A 136 2.21 6.94 -5.21
CA VAL A 136 1.46 7.42 -6.38
C VAL A 136 0.24 8.24 -5.96
N ARG A 137 -0.51 7.77 -4.95
CA ARG A 137 -1.71 8.46 -4.44
C ARG A 137 -1.39 9.79 -3.76
N THR A 138 -0.17 9.95 -3.24
CA THR A 138 0.25 11.16 -2.52
C THR A 138 1.06 12.12 -3.40
N ASP A 139 1.60 11.66 -4.55
CA ASP A 139 2.41 12.47 -5.46
C ASP A 139 1.61 13.60 -6.13
N ASN A 140 2.06 14.83 -5.90
CA ASN A 140 1.38 16.03 -6.40
C ASN A 140 1.44 16.17 -7.92
N ASP A 141 2.48 15.66 -8.60
CA ASP A 141 2.59 15.76 -10.05
C ASP A 141 1.64 14.77 -10.72
N LEU A 142 1.53 13.55 -10.20
CA LEU A 142 0.57 12.56 -10.67
C LEU A 142 -0.88 13.00 -10.42
N LYS A 143 -1.17 13.64 -9.28
CA LYS A 143 -2.47 14.27 -9.03
C LYS A 143 -2.80 15.36 -10.05
N LYS A 144 -1.84 16.23 -10.40
CA LYS A 144 -2.04 17.26 -11.45
C LYS A 144 -2.32 16.63 -12.83
N LEU A 145 -1.72 15.48 -13.10
CA LEU A 145 -1.98 14.68 -14.30
C LEU A 145 -3.30 13.88 -14.22
N LYS A 146 -4.08 14.03 -13.13
CA LYS A 146 -5.31 13.28 -12.84
C LYS A 146 -5.12 11.77 -12.90
N VAL A 147 -3.96 11.31 -12.43
CA VAL A 147 -3.61 9.88 -12.32
C VAL A 147 -4.01 9.37 -10.94
N ASP A 148 -4.69 8.23 -10.90
CA ASP A 148 -5.06 7.51 -9.69
C ASP A 148 -4.78 6.00 -9.86
N VAL A 149 -4.82 5.24 -8.75
CA VAL A 149 -4.53 3.81 -8.68
C VAL A 149 -5.74 3.03 -8.20
N PHE A 150 -6.08 1.97 -8.94
CA PHE A 150 -7.13 1.02 -8.58
C PHE A 150 -6.57 -0.40 -8.46
N ASP A 151 -7.12 -1.19 -7.54
CA ASP A 151 -6.84 -2.63 -7.49
C ASP A 151 -7.80 -3.39 -8.40
N MET A 152 -7.35 -4.49 -9.02
CA MET A 152 -8.00 -5.10 -10.20
C MET A 152 -8.02 -6.64 -10.28
N ASP A 153 -8.24 -7.43 -9.23
CA ASP A 153 -8.26 -8.92 -9.22
C ASP A 153 -7.46 -9.70 -10.33
N ASN A 154 -7.71 -10.99 -10.56
CA ASN A 154 -7.04 -11.73 -11.65
C ASN A 154 -7.85 -11.79 -12.95
N LYS A 155 -9.08 -11.27 -12.91
CA LYS A 155 -10.03 -11.19 -14.02
C LYS A 155 -10.13 -9.77 -14.59
N GLY A 156 -9.36 -8.83 -14.04
CA GLY A 156 -9.41 -7.42 -14.41
C GLY A 156 -10.66 -6.71 -13.88
N THR A 157 -11.25 -7.20 -12.79
CA THR A 157 -12.37 -6.54 -12.11
C THR A 157 -11.85 -5.75 -10.92
N ARG A 158 -12.39 -4.54 -10.72
CA ARG A 158 -12.00 -3.70 -9.58
C ARG A 158 -12.24 -4.43 -8.26
N THR A 159 -11.20 -4.50 -7.43
CA THR A 159 -11.28 -5.06 -6.08
C THR A 159 -10.89 -4.02 -5.03
N LYS A 160 -11.14 -4.35 -3.76
CA LYS A 160 -10.65 -3.61 -2.59
C LYS A 160 -9.43 -4.28 -1.97
N ASP A 161 -9.03 -5.45 -2.47
CA ASP A 161 -7.86 -6.18 -2.01
C ASP A 161 -6.58 -5.50 -2.51
N PRO A 162 -5.51 -5.46 -1.69
CA PRO A 162 -4.21 -4.91 -2.10
C PRO A 162 -3.72 -5.52 -3.42
N ILE A 163 -3.01 -4.72 -4.22
CA ILE A 163 -2.47 -5.00 -5.56
C ILE A 163 -2.66 -6.43 -6.07
N SER A 164 -3.30 -6.49 -7.23
CA SER A 164 -3.65 -7.74 -7.87
C SER A 164 -2.44 -8.39 -8.54
N LEU A 165 -2.23 -9.66 -8.22
CA LEU A 165 -1.36 -10.52 -9.00
C LEU A 165 -2.07 -10.87 -10.31
N LEU A 166 -1.76 -10.17 -11.39
CA LEU A 166 -2.23 -10.52 -12.73
C LEU A 166 -1.23 -11.52 -13.32
N GLY A 167 -1.68 -12.77 -13.51
CA GLY A 167 -0.82 -13.84 -14.03
C GLY A 167 0.46 -14.05 -13.20
N GLU A 168 0.32 -14.08 -11.86
CA GLU A 168 1.42 -14.24 -10.88
C GLU A 168 2.46 -13.11 -10.87
N LYS A 169 2.22 -12.01 -11.58
CA LYS A 169 3.08 -10.83 -11.61
C LYS A 169 2.42 -9.66 -10.89
N LEU A 170 3.23 -8.80 -10.30
CA LEU A 170 2.73 -7.56 -9.70
C LEU A 170 2.52 -6.50 -10.78
N HIS A 171 1.31 -5.96 -10.80
CA HIS A 171 0.89 -4.92 -11.74
C HIS A 171 0.24 -3.77 -10.98
N LEU A 172 0.38 -2.56 -11.53
CA LEU A 172 -0.26 -1.36 -11.03
C LEU A 172 -1.24 -0.86 -12.08
N SER A 173 -2.54 -0.91 -11.78
CA SER A 173 -3.56 -0.36 -12.67
C SER A 173 -3.75 1.12 -12.39
N LEU A 174 -3.39 1.92 -13.39
CA LEU A 174 -3.42 3.36 -13.34
C LEU A 174 -4.58 3.87 -14.18
N VAL A 175 -5.28 4.86 -13.65
CA VAL A 175 -6.37 5.52 -14.35
C VAL A 175 -6.03 6.98 -14.47
N ARG A 176 -6.09 7.48 -15.69
CA ARG A 176 -5.87 8.88 -16.02
C ARG A 176 -7.13 9.46 -16.63
N GLN A 177 -7.66 10.53 -16.04
CA GLN A 177 -8.78 11.27 -16.63
C GLN A 177 -8.24 12.40 -17.52
N ILE A 178 -8.65 12.41 -18.77
CA ILE A 178 -8.27 13.43 -19.75
C ILE A 178 -9.52 14.24 -20.08
N ASP A 179 -9.50 15.50 -19.70
CA ASP A 179 -10.53 16.49 -20.04
C ASP A 179 -10.46 16.88 -21.52
#